data_AF-A0A9P9YLG2-F1
#
_entry.id   AF-A0A9P9YLG2-F1
#
_cell.length_a   1.000
_cell.length_b   1.000
_cell.length_c   1.000
_cell.angle_alpha   90.00
_cell.angle_beta   90.00
_cell.angle_gamma   90.00
#
_symmetry.space_group_name_H-M   'P 1'
#
loop_
_entity.id
_entity.type
_entity.pdbx_description
1 polymer ?
#
loop_
_entity_poly.entity_id
_entity_poly.type
_entity_poly.pdbx_seq_one_letter_code
_entity_poly.pdbx_strand_id
1 'polypeptide(L)'
;MEATRPSALWTFKLMAPYVLLGYLTGLVVTLAWNFWQLGHFSMGINLTFAIPLVTVLMLLYSRPVRCILAIAVPSLCSSRGRAFLISLALVLAAVGPTANILANLKVMLRSLACGQELLRQALGQMLDVILEPVNAIQLAVDLLLQEVRRVLKQAMVVLLRIQEHLIAIIDTLKNCAAWLKSVVDLCNTEMGTPWERCKYTAHHAMVSCQAKMGVFKALCHATKLFLALCYPAKILDVFCSGYWDHSWALLDKILERYREFVMHIEQMFDANITFQHEFFFDTNSSKSLADVGEEIIQDINQRLSPFIFLQSFVDILCWVMVVTVIFK
;
A
#
# COMPACT_ATOMS: atom_id res chain seq x y z
N MET A 1 -87.32 -15.90 -55.24
CA MET A 1 -86.56 -16.99 -55.88
C MET A 1 -85.31 -16.40 -56.49
N GLU A 2 -84.21 -16.60 -55.78
CA GLU A 2 -82.94 -15.94 -56.00
C GLU A 2 -82.13 -16.74 -57.02
N ALA A 3 -82.09 -16.26 -58.26
CA ALA A 3 -81.29 -16.87 -59.31
C ALA A 3 -79.81 -16.58 -59.05
N THR A 4 -79.15 -17.49 -58.33
CA THR A 4 -77.70 -17.49 -58.12
C THR A 4 -76.98 -17.54 -59.47
N ARG A 5 -76.37 -16.42 -59.84
CA ARG A 5 -75.56 -16.24 -61.05
C ARG A 5 -74.37 -17.24 -61.02
N PRO A 6 -74.31 -18.25 -61.91
CA PRO A 6 -73.38 -19.38 -61.81
C PRO A 6 -71.90 -19.02 -62.03
N SER A 7 -71.63 -17.87 -62.65
CA SER A 7 -70.26 -17.42 -62.94
C SER A 7 -69.44 -17.05 -61.69
N ALA A 8 -70.07 -16.52 -60.65
CA ALA A 8 -69.38 -16.13 -59.41
C ALA A 8 -69.06 -17.32 -58.49
N LEU A 9 -69.87 -18.39 -58.56
CA LEU A 9 -69.64 -19.62 -57.80
C LEU A 9 -68.48 -20.44 -58.41
N TRP A 10 -68.35 -20.38 -59.75
CA TRP A 10 -67.32 -21.09 -60.49
C TRP A 10 -65.92 -20.50 -60.25
N THR A 11 -65.79 -19.16 -60.27
CA THR A 11 -64.54 -18.48 -59.96
C THR A 11 -64.12 -18.68 -58.50
N PHE A 12 -65.07 -18.72 -57.56
CA PHE A 12 -64.79 -19.03 -56.16
C PHE A 12 -64.28 -20.47 -55.97
N LYS A 13 -64.96 -21.47 -56.55
CA LYS A 13 -64.57 -22.87 -56.46
C LYS A 13 -63.22 -23.17 -57.12
N LEU A 14 -62.87 -22.43 -58.17
CA LEU A 14 -61.59 -22.60 -58.85
C LEU A 14 -60.45 -21.87 -58.12
N MET A 15 -60.65 -20.61 -57.69
CA MET A 15 -59.57 -19.78 -57.13
C MET A 15 -59.30 -20.04 -55.64
N ALA A 16 -60.32 -20.35 -54.85
CA ALA A 16 -60.16 -20.64 -53.42
C ALA A 16 -59.14 -21.77 -53.13
N PRO A 17 -59.14 -22.92 -53.81
CA PRO A 17 -58.16 -23.98 -53.54
C PRO A 17 -56.73 -23.56 -53.89
N TYR A 18 -56.51 -22.80 -54.96
CA TYR A 18 -55.16 -22.32 -55.30
C TYR A 18 -54.62 -21.31 -54.27
N VAL A 19 -55.48 -20.42 -53.78
CA VAL A 19 -55.09 -19.45 -52.73
C VAL A 19 -54.80 -20.17 -51.41
N LEU A 20 -55.62 -21.16 -51.05
CA LEU A 20 -55.45 -21.94 -49.81
C LEU A 20 -54.21 -22.84 -49.88
N LEU A 21 -53.96 -23.45 -51.03
CA LEU A 21 -52.74 -24.22 -51.31
C LEU A 21 -51.51 -23.33 -51.24
N GLY A 22 -51.54 -22.16 -51.89
CA GLY A 22 -50.46 -21.16 -51.82
C GLY A 22 -50.17 -20.74 -50.38
N TYR A 23 -51.21 -20.44 -49.60
CA TYR A 23 -51.07 -20.10 -48.18
C TYR A 23 -50.47 -21.24 -47.35
N LEU A 24 -50.95 -22.48 -47.52
CA LEU A 24 -50.42 -23.66 -46.83
C LEU A 24 -48.96 -23.92 -47.19
N THR A 25 -48.60 -23.79 -48.47
CA THR A 25 -47.19 -23.96 -48.90
C THR A 25 -46.29 -22.88 -48.31
N GLY A 26 -46.72 -21.60 -48.32
CA GLY A 26 -45.99 -20.51 -47.68
C GLY A 26 -45.85 -20.68 -46.17
N LEU A 27 -46.89 -21.18 -45.50
CA LEU A 27 -46.89 -21.49 -44.07
C LEU A 27 -45.88 -22.60 -43.75
N VAL A 28 -45.88 -23.70 -44.51
CA VAL A 28 -44.93 -24.80 -44.34
C VAL A 28 -43.48 -24.33 -44.54
N VAL A 29 -43.21 -23.57 -45.61
CA VAL A 29 -41.86 -23.06 -45.90
C VAL A 29 -41.38 -22.12 -44.79
N THR A 30 -42.25 -21.27 -44.28
CA THR A 30 -41.89 -20.29 -43.24
C THR A 30 -41.72 -20.95 -41.86
N LEU A 31 -42.56 -21.94 -41.52
CA LEU A 31 -42.39 -22.73 -40.30
C LEU A 31 -41.10 -23.57 -40.34
N ALA A 32 -40.77 -24.14 -41.49
CA ALA A 32 -39.51 -24.87 -41.69
C ALA A 32 -38.29 -23.95 -41.53
N TRP A 33 -38.33 -22.74 -42.11
CA TRP A 33 -37.26 -21.75 -41.97
C TRP A 33 -37.10 -21.27 -40.51
N ASN A 34 -38.21 -21.01 -39.81
CA ASN A 34 -38.16 -20.58 -38.41
C ASN A 34 -37.70 -21.70 -37.47
N PHE A 35 -38.12 -22.94 -37.71
CA PHE A 35 -37.65 -24.09 -36.97
C PHE A 35 -36.13 -24.28 -37.12
N TRP A 36 -35.61 -24.10 -38.34
CA TRP A 36 -34.18 -24.14 -38.62
C TRP A 36 -33.42 -23.02 -37.88
N GLN A 37 -33.92 -21.78 -37.92
CA GLN A 37 -33.17 -20.62 -37.43
C GLN A 37 -33.25 -20.42 -35.90
N LEU A 38 -34.39 -20.73 -35.27
CA LEU A 38 -34.67 -20.34 -33.88
C LEU A 38 -34.94 -21.54 -32.94
N GLY A 39 -35.23 -22.73 -33.44
CA GLY A 39 -35.40 -23.95 -32.63
C GLY A 39 -36.60 -23.97 -31.65
N HIS A 40 -37.42 -22.91 -31.59
CA HIS A 40 -38.62 -22.85 -30.74
C HIS A 40 -39.75 -22.02 -31.40
N PHE A 41 -41.00 -22.43 -31.22
CA PHE A 41 -42.18 -21.70 -31.68
C PHE A 41 -42.65 -20.68 -30.62
N SER A 42 -42.42 -19.39 -30.88
CA SER A 42 -42.84 -18.29 -30.00
C SER A 42 -44.32 -17.93 -30.16
N MET A 43 -44.97 -17.45 -29.09
CA MET A 43 -46.38 -17.03 -29.10
C MET A 43 -46.68 -15.92 -30.11
N GLY A 44 -45.71 -15.05 -30.41
CA GLY A 44 -45.84 -14.02 -31.45
C GLY A 44 -46.00 -14.61 -32.86
N ILE A 45 -45.36 -15.76 -33.10
CA ILE A 45 -45.39 -16.46 -34.40
C ILE A 45 -46.79 -17.01 -34.70
N ASN A 46 -47.49 -17.54 -33.69
CA ASN A 46 -48.87 -18.01 -33.85
C ASN A 46 -49.84 -16.88 -34.25
N LEU A 47 -49.65 -15.68 -33.71
CA LEU A 47 -50.49 -14.52 -34.02
C LEU A 47 -50.24 -14.02 -35.45
N THR A 48 -48.98 -14.02 -35.90
CA THR A 48 -48.59 -13.66 -37.28
C THR A 48 -49.22 -14.58 -38.33
N PHE A 49 -49.50 -15.85 -38.00
CA PHE A 49 -50.17 -16.78 -38.91
C PHE A 49 -51.70 -16.74 -38.81
N ALA A 50 -52.24 -16.59 -37.59
CA ALA A 50 -53.69 -16.56 -37.37
C ALA A 50 -54.36 -15.37 -38.06
N ILE A 51 -53.75 -14.18 -38.02
CA ILE A 51 -54.31 -12.96 -38.62
C ILE A 51 -54.50 -13.08 -40.15
N PRO A 52 -53.48 -13.43 -40.97
CA PRO A 52 -53.67 -13.55 -42.41
C PRO A 52 -54.59 -14.71 -42.79
N LEU A 53 -54.59 -15.82 -42.05
CA LEU A 53 -55.53 -16.93 -42.28
C LEU A 53 -56.99 -16.47 -42.09
N VAL A 54 -57.28 -15.80 -40.97
CA VAL A 54 -58.61 -15.23 -40.70
C VAL A 54 -58.97 -14.19 -41.77
N THR A 55 -58.02 -13.35 -42.18
CA THR A 55 -58.26 -12.32 -43.19
C THR A 55 -58.60 -12.92 -44.56
N VAL A 56 -57.87 -13.96 -44.99
CA VAL A 56 -58.13 -14.70 -46.24
C VAL A 56 -59.46 -15.45 -46.19
N LEU A 57 -59.79 -16.08 -45.06
CA LEU A 57 -61.09 -16.74 -44.88
C LEU A 57 -62.26 -15.74 -44.90
N MET A 58 -62.10 -14.58 -44.26
CA MET A 58 -63.10 -13.50 -44.28
C MET A 58 -63.29 -12.91 -45.68
N LEU A 59 -62.20 -12.79 -46.44
CA LEU A 59 -62.22 -12.41 -47.86
C LEU A 59 -62.95 -13.44 -48.73
N LEU A 60 -62.76 -14.72 -48.45
CA LEU A 60 -63.39 -15.80 -49.20
C LEU A 60 -64.87 -15.98 -48.82
N TYR A 61 -65.29 -15.64 -47.61
CA TYR A 61 -66.68 -15.88 -47.20
C TYR A 61 -67.60 -14.67 -47.39
N SER A 62 -67.10 -13.45 -47.12
CA SER A 62 -67.97 -12.28 -46.96
C SER A 62 -67.92 -11.33 -48.17
N ARG A 63 -69.04 -11.18 -48.88
CA ARG A 63 -69.20 -10.18 -49.96
C ARG A 63 -68.86 -8.74 -49.53
N PRO A 64 -69.33 -8.22 -48.38
CA PRO A 64 -68.97 -6.86 -47.97
C PRO A 64 -67.47 -6.71 -47.73
N VAL A 65 -66.79 -7.72 -47.18
CA VAL A 65 -65.33 -7.70 -46.97
C VAL A 65 -64.57 -7.64 -48.30
N ARG A 66 -65.01 -8.40 -49.33
CA ARG A 66 -64.42 -8.33 -50.68
C ARG A 66 -64.57 -6.95 -51.31
N CYS A 67 -65.75 -6.34 -51.19
CA CYS A 67 -66.00 -5.00 -51.73
C CYS A 67 -65.18 -3.95 -50.99
N ILE A 68 -65.11 -4.01 -49.66
CA ILE A 68 -64.30 -3.10 -48.85
C ILE A 68 -62.81 -3.24 -49.22
N LEU A 69 -62.27 -4.45 -49.37
CA LEU A 69 -60.87 -4.64 -49.73
C LEU A 69 -60.58 -4.19 -51.18
N ALA A 70 -61.48 -4.47 -52.12
CA ALA A 70 -61.32 -4.05 -53.51
C ALA A 70 -61.30 -2.52 -53.66
N ILE A 71 -61.95 -1.79 -52.74
CA ILE A 71 -61.91 -0.32 -52.66
C ILE A 71 -60.71 0.15 -51.84
N ALA A 72 -60.31 -0.62 -50.81
CA ALA A 72 -59.16 -0.31 -49.97
C ALA A 72 -57.85 -0.31 -50.77
N VAL A 73 -57.64 -1.26 -51.69
CA VAL A 73 -56.40 -1.35 -52.48
C VAL A 73 -56.15 -0.10 -53.34
N PRO A 74 -57.10 0.40 -54.16
CA PRO A 74 -56.97 1.68 -54.85
C PRO A 74 -56.85 2.88 -53.90
N SER A 75 -57.52 2.83 -52.73
CA SER A 75 -57.43 3.91 -51.72
C SER A 75 -56.03 4.04 -51.11
N LEU A 76 -55.29 2.94 -50.99
CA LEU A 76 -53.88 2.94 -50.56
C LEU A 76 -52.95 3.55 -51.62
N CYS A 77 -53.32 3.50 -52.90
CA CYS A 77 -52.59 4.16 -53.99
C CYS A 77 -52.92 5.66 -54.13
N SER A 78 -53.87 6.18 -53.34
CA SER A 78 -54.17 7.62 -53.29
C SER A 78 -53.03 8.42 -52.68
N SER A 79 -53.07 9.76 -52.81
CA SER A 79 -52.08 10.64 -52.17
C SER A 79 -52.01 10.44 -50.64
N ARG A 80 -53.16 10.24 -49.98
CA ARG A 80 -53.26 9.94 -48.54
C ARG A 80 -52.73 8.55 -48.21
N GLY A 81 -53.09 7.54 -49.01
CA GLY A 81 -52.60 6.18 -48.83
C GLY A 81 -51.08 6.05 -48.95
N ARG A 82 -50.47 6.76 -49.92
CA ARG A 82 -49.01 6.84 -50.05
C ARG A 82 -48.36 7.52 -48.84
N ALA A 83 -48.93 8.61 -48.34
CA ALA A 83 -48.43 9.27 -47.14
C ALA A 83 -48.48 8.34 -45.92
N PHE A 84 -49.54 7.53 -45.79
CA PHE A 84 -49.69 6.55 -44.71
C PHE A 84 -48.64 5.46 -44.81
N LEU A 85 -48.44 4.89 -46.00
CA LEU A 85 -47.43 3.85 -46.24
C LEU A 85 -46.01 4.35 -45.97
N ILE A 86 -45.69 5.59 -46.37
CA ILE A 86 -44.39 6.20 -46.11
C ILE A 86 -44.21 6.44 -44.60
N SER A 87 -45.22 6.96 -43.90
CA SER A 87 -45.18 7.15 -42.45
C SER A 87 -44.96 5.82 -41.72
N LEU A 88 -45.71 4.77 -42.09
CA LEU A 88 -45.58 3.44 -41.52
C LEU A 88 -44.19 2.84 -41.79
N ALA A 89 -43.66 3.02 -42.99
CA ALA A 89 -42.31 2.58 -43.33
C ALA A 89 -41.25 3.30 -42.49
N LEU A 90 -41.42 4.61 -42.23
CA LEU A 90 -40.54 5.38 -41.35
C LEU A 90 -40.60 4.89 -39.90
N VAL A 91 -41.79 4.59 -39.37
CA VAL A 91 -41.94 4.00 -38.02
C VAL A 91 -41.18 2.68 -37.93
N LEU A 92 -41.43 1.77 -38.87
CA LEU A 92 -40.79 0.45 -38.89
C LEU A 92 -39.27 0.56 -39.08
N ALA A 93 -38.81 1.51 -39.89
CA ALA A 93 -37.40 1.77 -40.10
C ALA A 93 -36.70 2.42 -38.90
N ALA A 94 -37.43 3.14 -38.03
CA ALA A 94 -36.87 3.82 -36.86
C ALA A 94 -36.86 2.93 -35.60
N VAL A 95 -37.95 2.19 -35.34
CA VAL A 95 -38.14 1.39 -34.11
C VAL A 95 -37.08 0.29 -33.98
N GLY A 96 -36.81 -0.44 -35.08
CA GLY A 96 -35.89 -1.59 -35.07
C GLY A 96 -34.44 -1.19 -34.74
N PRO A 97 -33.82 -0.29 -35.52
CA PRO A 97 -32.45 0.16 -35.27
C PRO A 97 -32.27 0.81 -33.89
N THR A 98 -33.22 1.61 -33.43
CA THR A 98 -33.11 2.31 -32.13
C THR A 98 -33.13 1.33 -30.96
N ALA A 99 -34.04 0.34 -30.99
CA ALA A 99 -34.06 -0.73 -29.99
C ALA A 99 -32.77 -1.57 -30.00
N ASN A 100 -32.20 -1.83 -31.18
CA ASN A 100 -30.94 -2.56 -31.31
C ASN A 100 -29.74 -1.75 -30.78
N ILE A 101 -29.67 -0.45 -31.07
CA ILE A 101 -28.63 0.44 -30.55
C ILE A 101 -28.69 0.48 -29.02
N LEU A 102 -29.89 0.61 -28.44
CA LEU A 102 -30.08 0.63 -27.00
C LEU A 102 -29.62 -0.68 -26.33
N ALA A 103 -29.94 -1.83 -26.94
CA ALA A 103 -29.49 -3.14 -26.47
C ALA A 103 -27.96 -3.26 -26.54
N ASN A 104 -27.33 -2.84 -27.64
CA ASN A 104 -25.88 -2.86 -27.81
C ASN A 104 -25.18 -1.93 -26.82
N LEU A 105 -25.74 -0.74 -26.57
CA LEU A 105 -25.17 0.22 -25.62
C LEU A 105 -25.22 -0.33 -24.18
N LYS A 106 -26.30 -1.03 -23.82
CA LYS A 106 -26.42 -1.72 -22.53
C LYS A 106 -25.38 -2.83 -22.36
N VAL A 107 -25.15 -3.62 -23.41
CA VAL A 107 -24.10 -4.67 -23.39
C VAL A 107 -22.71 -4.05 -23.31
N MET A 108 -22.43 -3.02 -24.12
CA MET A 108 -21.16 -2.29 -24.11
C MET A 108 -20.82 -1.73 -22.72
N LEU A 109 -21.78 -1.05 -22.09
CA LEU A 109 -21.58 -0.47 -20.76
C LEU A 109 -21.32 -1.54 -19.68
N ARG A 110 -22.01 -2.70 -19.77
CA ARG A 110 -21.72 -3.85 -18.88
C ARG A 110 -20.34 -4.43 -19.12
N SER A 111 -19.91 -4.55 -20.38
CA SER A 111 -18.57 -5.02 -20.70
C SER A 111 -17.48 -4.08 -20.18
N LEU A 112 -17.70 -2.76 -20.27
CA LEU A 112 -16.79 -1.77 -19.70
C LEU A 112 -16.71 -1.88 -18.17
N ALA A 113 -17.84 -2.06 -17.49
CA ALA A 113 -17.88 -2.28 -16.05
C ALA A 113 -17.09 -3.52 -15.62
N CYS A 114 -17.28 -4.64 -16.32
CA CYS A 114 -16.50 -5.86 -16.11
C CYS A 114 -15.01 -5.64 -16.35
N GLY A 115 -14.65 -4.86 -17.38
CA GLY A 115 -13.26 -4.48 -17.64
C GLY A 115 -12.62 -3.64 -16.53
N GLN A 116 -13.38 -2.72 -15.93
CA GLN A 116 -12.93 -1.93 -14.78
C GLN A 116 -12.73 -2.81 -13.54
N GLU A 117 -13.62 -3.77 -13.33
CA GLU A 117 -13.49 -4.74 -12.23
C GLU A 117 -12.24 -5.62 -12.40
N LEU A 118 -12.04 -6.18 -13.59
CA LEU A 118 -10.84 -6.96 -13.91
C LEU A 118 -9.56 -6.14 -13.71
N LEU A 119 -9.55 -4.87 -14.16
CA LEU A 119 -8.42 -3.97 -13.96
C LEU A 119 -8.15 -3.72 -12.48
N ARG A 120 -9.20 -3.50 -11.68
CA ARG A 120 -9.07 -3.29 -10.23
C ARG A 120 -8.51 -4.53 -9.53
N GLN A 121 -8.99 -5.71 -9.90
CA GLN A 121 -8.49 -6.99 -9.36
C GLN A 121 -7.01 -7.21 -9.72
N ALA A 122 -6.63 -6.98 -10.99
CA ALA A 122 -5.26 -7.09 -11.43
C ALA A 122 -4.34 -6.08 -10.72
N LEU A 123 -4.79 -4.84 -10.53
CA LEU A 123 -4.05 -3.82 -9.76
C LEU A 123 -3.85 -4.21 -8.30
N GLY A 124 -4.87 -4.80 -7.65
CA GLY A 124 -4.74 -5.32 -6.29
C GLY A 124 -3.67 -6.40 -6.18
N GLN A 125 -3.71 -7.39 -7.07
CA GLN A 125 -2.70 -8.46 -7.10
C GLN A 125 -1.29 -7.94 -7.39
N MET A 126 -1.14 -6.97 -8.30
CA MET A 126 0.16 -6.36 -8.55
C MET A 126 0.67 -5.56 -7.35
N LEU A 127 -0.21 -4.87 -6.62
CA LEU A 127 0.16 -4.10 -5.44
C LEU A 127 0.70 -5.01 -4.33
N ASP A 128 0.04 -6.14 -4.07
CA ASP A 128 0.52 -7.13 -3.08
C ASP A 128 1.93 -7.63 -3.42
N VAL A 129 2.19 -7.93 -4.69
CA VAL A 129 3.51 -8.37 -5.18
C VAL A 129 4.55 -7.25 -5.09
N ILE A 130 4.17 -5.99 -5.34
CA ILE A 130 5.06 -4.83 -5.22
C ILE A 130 5.42 -4.53 -3.76
N LEU A 131 4.53 -4.82 -2.80
CA LEU A 131 4.75 -4.59 -1.37
C LEU A 131 5.62 -5.66 -0.71
N GLU A 132 5.64 -6.87 -1.25
CA GLU A 132 6.46 -7.98 -0.74
C GLU A 132 7.97 -7.64 -0.58
N PRO A 133 8.67 -7.05 -1.57
CA PRO A 133 10.07 -6.65 -1.40
C PRO A 133 10.25 -5.55 -0.34
N VAL A 134 9.28 -4.65 -0.16
CA VAL A 134 9.35 -3.60 0.87
C VAL A 134 9.36 -4.22 2.26
N ASN A 135 8.48 -5.19 2.51
CA ASN A 135 8.44 -5.92 3.78
C ASN A 135 9.73 -6.72 4.04
N ALA A 136 10.28 -7.36 3.00
CA ALA A 136 11.55 -8.09 3.10
C ALA A 136 12.73 -7.16 3.43
N ILE A 137 12.80 -5.98 2.80
CA ILE A 137 13.82 -4.96 3.08
C ILE A 137 13.69 -4.46 4.51
N GLN A 138 12.48 -4.15 4.97
CA GLN A 138 12.23 -3.70 6.33
C GLN A 138 12.73 -4.74 7.36
N LEU A 139 12.40 -6.01 7.16
CA LEU A 139 12.86 -7.08 8.03
C LEU A 139 14.40 -7.21 8.05
N ALA A 140 15.04 -7.18 6.88
CA ALA A 140 16.49 -7.29 6.77
C ALA A 140 17.20 -6.12 7.47
N VAL A 141 16.65 -4.91 7.31
CA VAL A 141 17.15 -3.69 7.94
C VAL A 141 16.97 -3.74 9.46
N ASP A 142 15.81 -4.17 9.96
CA ASP A 142 15.56 -4.33 11.39
C ASP A 142 16.52 -5.33 12.03
N LEU A 143 16.80 -6.45 11.35
CA LEU A 143 17.78 -7.45 11.79
C LEU A 143 19.19 -6.86 11.84
N LEU A 144 19.60 -6.10 10.82
CA LEU A 144 20.91 -5.43 10.81
C LEU A 144 21.04 -4.42 11.96
N LEU A 145 20.00 -3.62 12.20
CA LEU A 145 19.98 -2.67 13.32
C LEU A 145 20.06 -3.37 14.68
N GLN A 146 19.39 -4.51 14.84
CA GLN A 146 19.47 -5.29 16.08
C GLN A 146 20.90 -5.75 16.35
N GLU A 147 21.62 -6.23 15.34
CA GLU A 147 23.00 -6.68 15.52
C GLU A 147 23.98 -5.53 15.74
N VAL A 148 23.77 -4.39 15.07
CA VAL A 148 24.54 -3.18 15.36
C VAL A 148 24.33 -2.74 16.82
N ARG A 149 23.07 -2.66 17.29
CA ARG A 149 22.76 -2.32 18.70
C ARG A 149 23.39 -3.32 19.68
N ARG A 150 23.37 -4.62 19.35
CA ARG A 150 23.98 -5.67 20.17
C ARG A 150 25.49 -5.45 20.32
N VAL A 151 26.21 -5.20 19.22
CA VAL A 151 27.66 -4.95 19.23
C VAL A 151 27.99 -3.68 20.02
N LEU A 152 27.22 -2.61 19.83
CA LEU A 152 27.43 -1.35 20.54
C LEU A 152 27.24 -1.49 22.05
N LYS A 153 26.21 -2.22 22.48
CA LYS A 153 26.01 -2.52 23.91
C LYS A 153 27.20 -3.27 24.50
N GLN A 154 27.76 -4.23 23.76
CA GLN A 154 28.97 -4.93 24.19
C GLN A 154 30.18 -4.00 24.26
N ALA A 155 30.37 -3.13 23.26
CA ALA A 155 31.45 -2.16 23.23
C ALA A 155 31.36 -1.15 24.40
N MET A 156 30.16 -0.65 24.71
CA MET A 156 29.93 0.26 25.84
C MET A 156 30.28 -0.35 27.19
N VAL A 157 29.89 -1.61 27.41
CA VAL A 157 30.28 -2.33 28.64
C VAL A 157 31.80 -2.41 28.78
N VAL A 158 32.52 -2.60 27.68
CA VAL A 158 33.99 -2.63 27.70
C VAL A 158 34.59 -1.24 27.97
N LEU A 159 34.09 -0.20 27.30
CA LEU A 159 34.54 1.18 27.49
C LEU A 159 34.34 1.65 28.94
N LEU A 160 33.18 1.32 29.54
CA LEU A 160 32.91 1.65 30.94
C LEU A 160 33.85 0.92 31.91
N ARG A 161 34.18 -0.35 31.65
CA ARG A 161 35.20 -1.06 32.45
C ARG A 161 36.58 -0.43 32.32
N ILE A 162 36.98 -0.03 31.12
CA ILE A 162 38.26 0.67 30.90
C ILE A 162 38.27 1.99 31.68
N GLN A 163 37.15 2.73 31.70
CA GLN A 163 37.01 3.94 32.51
C GLN A 163 37.30 3.67 33.99
N GLU A 164 36.70 2.62 34.54
CA GLU A 164 36.82 2.24 35.94
C GLU A 164 38.27 1.88 36.30
N HIS A 165 38.94 1.12 35.42
CA HIS A 165 40.37 0.84 35.55
C HIS A 165 41.24 2.09 35.45
N LEU A 166 40.92 3.02 34.56
CA LEU A 166 41.67 4.26 34.36
C LEU A 166 41.56 5.17 35.59
N ILE A 167 40.37 5.27 36.20
CA ILE A 167 40.16 5.96 37.47
C ILE A 167 41.02 5.33 38.57
N ALA A 168 40.98 4.00 38.72
CA ALA A 168 41.79 3.30 39.72
C ALA A 168 43.31 3.53 39.53
N ILE A 169 43.80 3.50 38.28
CA ILE A 169 45.20 3.80 37.97
C ILE A 169 45.55 5.24 38.35
N ILE A 170 44.72 6.21 37.98
CA ILE A 170 44.97 7.63 38.31
C ILE A 170 44.98 7.84 39.82
N ASP A 171 44.03 7.26 40.56
CA ASP A 171 43.96 7.38 42.01
C ASP A 171 45.18 6.74 42.70
N THR A 172 45.61 5.56 42.22
CA THR A 172 46.84 4.94 42.74
C THR A 172 48.09 5.79 42.45
N LEU A 173 48.21 6.39 41.27
CA LEU A 173 49.32 7.30 40.95
C LEU A 173 49.30 8.55 41.84
N LYS A 174 48.12 9.15 42.05
CA LYS A 174 47.94 10.30 42.97
C LYS A 174 48.33 9.94 44.40
N ASN A 175 47.93 8.75 44.88
CA ASN A 175 48.31 8.26 46.21
C ASN A 175 49.82 8.03 46.35
N CYS A 176 50.45 7.38 45.36
CA CYS A 176 51.90 7.18 45.32
C CYS A 176 52.67 8.51 45.35
N ALA A 177 52.14 9.52 44.69
CA ALA A 177 52.75 10.84 44.69
C ALA A 177 52.52 11.64 45.96
N ALA A 178 51.34 11.53 46.58
CA ALA A 178 51.11 12.13 47.90
C ALA A 178 52.07 11.52 48.94
N TRP A 179 52.28 10.20 48.86
CA TRP A 179 53.30 9.52 49.65
C TRP A 179 54.71 10.05 49.34
N LEU A 180 55.07 10.14 48.06
CA LEU A 180 56.38 10.64 47.63
C LEU A 180 56.63 12.08 48.09
N LYS A 181 55.61 12.94 48.01
CA LYS A 181 55.65 14.30 48.54
C LYS A 181 55.96 14.31 50.03
N SER A 182 55.32 13.42 50.80
CA SER A 182 55.60 13.28 52.25
C SER A 182 57.04 12.85 52.53
N VAL A 183 57.65 12.04 51.66
CA VAL A 183 59.07 11.65 51.75
C VAL A 183 59.99 12.82 51.39
N VAL A 184 59.67 13.59 50.35
CA VAL A 184 60.44 14.76 49.93
C VAL A 184 60.36 15.89 50.96
N ASP A 185 59.20 16.10 51.60
CA ASP A 185 59.01 17.09 52.66
C ASP A 185 59.86 16.76 53.91
N LEU A 186 60.32 15.51 54.09
CA LEU A 186 61.29 15.13 55.13
C LEU A 186 62.71 15.65 54.85
N CYS A 187 63.00 16.00 53.60
CA CYS A 187 64.25 16.61 53.18
C CYS A 187 64.17 18.11 53.45
N ASN A 188 64.95 18.61 54.41
CA ASN A 188 64.94 20.02 54.78
C ASN A 188 66.29 20.65 54.43
N THR A 189 66.27 21.84 53.85
CA THR A 189 67.48 22.60 53.51
C THR A 189 68.31 23.00 54.74
N GLU A 190 67.71 23.15 55.92
CA GLU A 190 68.43 23.48 57.16
C GLU A 190 69.00 22.27 57.92
N MET A 191 68.34 21.10 57.83
CA MET A 191 68.68 19.90 58.61
C MET A 191 69.31 18.77 57.78
N GLY A 192 69.43 18.96 56.46
CA GLY A 192 69.94 17.95 55.53
C GLY A 192 68.97 16.79 55.28
N THR A 193 69.48 15.72 54.69
CA THR A 193 68.68 14.51 54.43
C THR A 193 68.45 13.67 55.69
N PRO A 194 67.48 12.73 55.71
CA PRO A 194 67.27 11.83 56.85
C PRO A 194 68.52 11.04 57.27
N TRP A 195 69.35 10.65 56.30
CA TRP A 195 70.64 9.99 56.54
C TRP A 195 71.63 10.92 57.24
N GLU A 196 71.82 12.13 56.74
CA GLU A 196 72.72 13.12 57.31
C GLU A 196 72.31 13.47 58.74
N ARG A 197 71.01 13.70 58.96
CA ARG A 197 70.45 13.97 60.29
C ARG A 197 70.69 12.82 61.25
N CYS A 198 70.43 11.57 60.83
CA CYS A 198 70.67 10.39 61.68
C CYS A 198 72.15 10.25 62.05
N LYS A 199 73.04 10.35 61.06
CA LYS A 199 74.49 10.26 61.26
C LYS A 199 74.98 11.36 62.20
N TYR A 200 74.52 12.60 62.02
CA TYR A 200 74.88 13.73 62.85
C TYR A 200 74.45 13.52 64.30
N THR A 201 73.19 13.13 64.55
CA THR A 201 72.69 12.88 65.91
C THR A 201 73.40 11.71 66.58
N ALA A 202 73.62 10.59 65.87
CA ALA A 202 74.32 9.43 66.41
C ALA A 202 75.77 9.77 66.78
N HIS A 203 76.47 10.52 65.93
CA HIS A 203 77.81 11.00 66.21
C HIS A 203 77.84 12.00 67.37
N HIS A 204 76.90 12.94 67.42
CA HIS A 204 76.82 13.93 68.49
C HIS A 204 76.56 13.26 69.85
N ALA A 205 75.65 12.29 69.91
CA ALA A 205 75.39 11.51 71.12
C ALA A 205 76.62 10.71 71.58
N MET A 206 77.38 10.13 70.64
CA MET A 206 78.64 9.44 70.94
C MET A 206 79.66 10.39 71.58
N VAL A 207 79.84 11.58 71.02
CA VAL A 207 80.76 12.60 71.55
C VAL A 207 80.30 13.09 72.92
N SER A 208 79.01 13.37 73.10
CA SER A 208 78.44 13.76 74.40
C SER A 208 78.58 12.67 75.46
N CYS A 209 78.44 11.39 75.09
CA CYS A 209 78.69 10.25 75.98
C CYS A 209 80.16 10.23 76.45
N GLN A 210 81.09 10.37 75.51
CA GLN A 210 82.52 10.39 75.82
C GLN A 210 82.90 11.55 76.75
N ALA A 211 82.26 12.71 76.58
CA ALA A 211 82.48 13.86 77.44
C ALA A 211 81.99 13.63 78.89
N LYS A 212 80.88 12.90 79.09
CA LYS A 212 80.29 12.63 80.42
C LYS A 212 80.90 11.43 81.16
N MET A 213 81.37 10.40 80.45
CA MET A 213 81.81 9.12 81.04
C MET A 213 83.27 9.07 81.51
N GLY A 214 84.07 10.12 81.27
CA GLY A 214 85.41 10.25 81.86
C GLY A 214 86.36 9.08 81.56
N VAL A 215 86.69 8.27 82.57
CA VAL A 215 87.61 7.11 82.47
C VAL A 215 86.98 5.94 81.69
N PHE A 216 85.65 5.84 81.65
CA PHE A 216 84.90 4.75 80.99
C PHE A 216 84.52 5.07 79.53
N LYS A 217 85.21 5.99 78.86
CA LYS A 217 84.95 6.42 77.46
C LYS A 217 84.85 5.28 76.44
N ALA A 218 85.55 4.17 76.67
CA ALA A 218 85.54 3.01 75.77
C ALA A 218 84.15 2.38 75.63
N LEU A 219 83.30 2.42 76.67
CA LEU A 219 81.92 1.92 76.60
C LEU A 219 81.06 2.72 75.61
N CYS A 220 81.36 4.00 75.42
CA CYS A 220 80.68 4.82 74.42
C CYS A 220 81.01 4.39 72.98
N HIS A 221 82.03 3.58 72.71
CA HIS A 221 82.27 3.06 71.35
C HIS A 221 81.22 2.03 70.90
N ALA A 222 80.48 1.41 71.82
CA ALA A 222 79.30 0.61 71.48
C ALA A 222 78.26 1.44 70.71
N THR A 223 78.27 2.77 70.86
CA THR A 223 77.41 3.68 70.08
C THR A 223 77.77 3.75 68.59
N LYS A 224 78.92 3.22 68.14
CA LYS A 224 79.21 3.02 66.70
C LYS A 224 78.20 2.08 66.03
N LEU A 225 77.55 1.21 66.80
CA LEU A 225 76.41 0.42 66.32
C LEU A 225 75.25 1.31 65.86
N PHE A 226 75.03 2.47 66.53
CA PHE A 226 73.99 3.43 66.11
C PHE A 226 74.27 4.08 64.76
N LEU A 227 75.55 4.24 64.36
CA LEU A 227 75.88 4.70 63.00
C LEU A 227 75.51 3.67 61.94
N ALA A 228 75.68 2.37 62.21
CA ALA A 228 75.25 1.31 61.31
C ALA A 228 73.72 1.28 61.17
N LEU A 229 72.99 1.57 62.26
CA LEU A 229 71.53 1.67 62.25
C LEU A 229 71.00 2.83 61.38
N CYS A 230 71.82 3.83 61.05
CA CYS A 230 71.44 4.90 60.13
C CYS A 230 71.44 4.49 58.66
N TYR A 231 72.17 3.43 58.26
CA TYR A 231 72.39 3.08 56.86
C TYR A 231 71.11 2.92 56.02
N PRO A 232 70.01 2.33 56.54
CA PRO A 232 68.74 2.25 55.83
C PRO A 232 68.17 3.62 55.42
N ALA A 233 68.46 4.69 56.14
CA ALA A 233 67.97 6.03 55.81
C ALA A 233 68.59 6.61 54.52
N LYS A 234 69.73 6.05 54.07
CA LYS A 234 70.42 6.49 52.85
C LYS A 234 69.59 6.29 51.58
N ILE A 235 68.63 5.36 51.58
CA ILE A 235 67.73 5.16 50.43
C ILE A 235 66.82 6.38 50.19
N LEU A 236 66.52 7.15 51.25
CA LEU A 236 65.66 8.33 51.17
C LEU A 236 66.37 9.50 50.48
N ASP A 237 67.71 9.58 50.54
CA ASP A 237 68.50 10.63 49.87
C ASP A 237 68.29 10.65 48.35
N VAL A 238 68.09 9.47 47.75
CA VAL A 238 67.82 9.35 46.31
C VAL A 238 66.58 10.16 45.93
N PHE A 239 65.54 10.10 46.76
CA PHE A 239 64.32 10.86 46.56
C PHE A 239 64.51 12.35 46.86
N CYS A 240 65.36 12.72 47.82
CA CYS A 240 65.66 14.12 48.14
C CYS A 240 66.41 14.88 47.01
N SER A 241 67.20 14.18 46.20
CA SER A 241 67.97 14.78 45.09
C SER A 241 67.27 14.77 43.72
N GLY A 242 66.11 14.09 43.63
CA GLY A 242 65.38 13.90 42.38
C GLY A 242 64.53 15.10 41.97
N TYR A 243 64.34 15.29 40.67
CA TYR A 243 63.35 16.23 40.14
C TYR A 243 61.98 15.55 40.08
N TRP A 244 61.03 16.04 40.87
CA TRP A 244 59.67 15.51 40.93
C TRP A 244 58.68 16.56 40.41
N ASP A 245 57.90 16.21 39.38
CA ASP A 245 56.79 17.05 38.94
C ASP A 245 55.64 16.93 39.95
N HIS A 246 55.16 18.08 40.42
CA HIS A 246 54.12 18.17 41.44
C HIS A 246 52.72 18.36 40.83
N SER A 247 52.63 18.52 39.50
CA SER A 247 51.37 18.84 38.83
C SER A 247 50.67 17.60 38.26
N TRP A 248 49.52 17.24 38.85
CA TRP A 248 48.66 16.11 38.39
C TRP A 248 47.78 16.47 37.19
N ALA A 249 47.94 17.67 36.65
CA ALA A 249 47.08 18.24 35.60
C ALA A 249 47.05 17.41 34.31
N LEU A 250 48.12 16.67 34.01
CA LEU A 250 48.19 15.80 32.84
C LEU A 250 47.26 14.58 32.98
N LEU A 251 47.22 13.95 34.16
CA LEU A 251 46.37 12.78 34.40
C LEU A 251 44.89 13.15 34.46
N ASP A 252 44.57 14.30 35.05
CA ASP A 252 43.19 14.82 35.07
C ASP A 252 42.68 15.11 33.65
N LYS A 253 43.52 15.72 32.79
CA LYS A 253 43.19 15.92 31.37
C LYS A 253 42.97 14.61 30.61
N ILE A 254 43.75 13.58 30.89
CA ILE A 254 43.56 12.26 30.25
C ILE A 254 42.21 11.66 30.64
N LEU A 255 41.84 11.72 31.92
CA LEU A 255 40.55 11.21 32.40
C LEU A 255 39.38 11.97 31.78
N GLU A 256 39.48 13.29 31.70
CA GLU A 256 38.46 14.15 31.09
C GLU A 256 38.26 13.83 29.60
N ARG A 257 39.36 13.75 28.84
CA ARG A 257 39.30 13.36 27.41
C ARG A 257 38.74 11.96 27.21
N TYR A 258 39.04 11.03 28.10
CA TYR A 258 38.48 9.70 28.03
C TYR A 258 36.96 9.70 28.26
N ARG A 259 36.47 10.46 29.25
CA ARG A 259 35.02 10.61 29.50
C ARG A 259 34.30 11.24 28.32
N GLU A 260 34.86 12.30 27.75
CA GLU A 260 34.30 12.94 26.54
C GLU A 260 34.19 11.94 25.38
N PHE A 261 35.23 11.13 25.17
CA PHE A 261 35.23 10.09 24.13
C PHE A 261 34.11 9.06 24.32
N VAL A 262 33.94 8.53 25.55
CA VAL A 262 32.87 7.56 25.85
C VAL A 262 31.48 8.19 25.61
N MET A 263 31.28 9.43 26.08
CA MET A 263 30.02 10.16 25.89
C MET A 263 29.70 10.40 24.40
N HIS A 264 30.71 10.75 23.59
CA HIS A 264 30.51 10.93 22.15
C HIS A 264 30.12 9.63 21.45
N ILE A 265 30.73 8.50 21.83
CA ILE A 265 30.33 7.21 21.28
C ILE A 265 28.89 6.89 21.69
N GLU A 266 28.51 7.11 22.95
CA GLU A 266 27.15 6.86 23.41
C GLU A 266 26.12 7.68 22.59
N GLN A 267 26.35 8.98 22.45
CA GLN A 267 25.44 9.88 21.70
C GLN A 267 25.38 9.59 20.19
N MET A 268 26.49 9.15 19.60
CA MET A 268 26.53 8.82 18.16
C MET A 268 25.64 7.60 17.82
N PHE A 269 25.31 6.78 18.82
CA PHE A 269 24.63 5.51 18.64
C PHE A 269 23.29 5.36 19.38
N ASP A 270 22.98 6.28 20.30
CA ASP A 270 21.66 6.36 20.97
C ASP A 270 20.58 7.03 20.10
N ALA A 271 20.94 7.48 18.89
CA ALA A 271 19.96 7.93 17.91
C ALA A 271 19.05 6.76 17.51
N ASN A 272 17.75 6.90 17.82
CA ASN A 272 16.72 5.96 17.41
C ASN A 272 16.65 5.97 15.88
N ILE A 273 17.30 5.01 15.22
CA ILE A 273 17.25 4.89 13.76
C ILE A 273 15.82 4.53 13.38
N THR A 274 15.06 5.53 12.97
CA THR A 274 13.68 5.39 12.50
C THR A 274 13.69 5.30 10.98
N PHE A 275 13.28 4.15 10.45
CA PHE A 275 13.09 3.99 9.02
C PHE A 275 11.75 4.62 8.61
N GLN A 276 11.81 5.83 8.05
CA GLN A 276 10.65 6.45 7.40
C GLN A 276 10.59 5.96 5.95
N HIS A 277 9.74 4.98 5.68
CA HIS A 277 9.32 4.63 4.31
C HIS A 277 7.86 5.08 4.14
N GLU A 278 7.64 6.22 3.50
CA GLU A 278 6.29 6.67 3.12
C GLU A 278 5.86 5.98 1.83
N PHE A 279 5.27 4.77 1.95
CA PHE A 279 4.44 4.21 0.89
C PHE A 279 2.98 4.50 1.20
N PHE A 280 2.48 5.62 0.67
CA PHE A 280 1.05 5.93 0.70
C PHE A 280 0.33 5.10 -0.35
N PHE A 281 -0.29 3.99 0.06
CA PHE A 281 -1.29 3.29 -0.75
C PHE A 281 -2.64 3.31 -0.02
N ASP A 282 -3.42 4.35 -0.33
CA ASP A 282 -4.77 4.54 0.16
C ASP A 282 -5.71 3.62 -0.65
N THR A 283 -5.93 2.40 -0.17
CA THR A 283 -6.95 1.50 -0.74
C THR A 283 -8.20 1.50 0.12
N ASN A 284 -8.84 2.66 0.23
CA ASN A 284 -10.16 2.78 0.83
C ASN A 284 -11.22 2.21 -0.14
N SER A 285 -11.25 0.88 -0.28
CA SER A 285 -12.31 0.19 -0.99
C SER A 285 -13.49 0.02 -0.02
N SER A 286 -14.37 1.02 0.00
CA SER A 286 -15.51 1.09 0.92
C SER A 286 -16.59 0.02 0.68
N LYS A 287 -16.48 -0.79 -0.39
CA LYS A 287 -17.49 -1.78 -0.78
C LYS A 287 -16.90 -3.07 -1.36
N SER A 288 -17.71 -4.14 -1.26
CA SER A 288 -17.43 -5.46 -1.84
C SER A 288 -17.69 -5.49 -3.35
N LEU A 289 -17.00 -6.38 -4.07
CA LEU A 289 -17.09 -6.47 -5.55
C LEU A 289 -18.51 -6.84 -6.05
N ALA A 290 -19.25 -7.60 -5.24
CA ALA A 290 -20.63 -7.98 -5.57
C ALA A 290 -21.58 -6.77 -5.51
N ASP A 291 -21.42 -5.88 -4.51
CA ASP A 291 -22.25 -4.68 -4.35
C ASP A 291 -21.99 -3.66 -5.47
N VAL A 292 -20.73 -3.55 -5.93
CA VAL A 292 -20.34 -2.66 -7.03
C VAL A 292 -21.00 -3.09 -8.34
N GLY A 293 -21.10 -4.39 -8.60
CA GLY A 293 -21.73 -4.91 -9.82
C GLY A 293 -23.21 -4.57 -9.96
N GLU A 294 -23.98 -4.65 -8.86
CA GLU A 294 -25.41 -4.35 -8.85
C GLU A 294 -25.68 -2.84 -9.01
N GLU A 295 -24.90 -2.00 -8.32
CA GLU A 295 -24.97 -0.53 -8.46
C GLU A 295 -24.63 -0.07 -9.88
N ILE A 296 -23.64 -0.68 -10.53
CA ILE A 296 -23.29 -0.33 -11.91
C ILE A 296 -24.44 -0.67 -12.87
N ILE A 297 -25.13 -1.80 -12.68
CA ILE A 297 -26.29 -2.14 -13.54
C ILE A 297 -27.41 -1.12 -13.34
N GLN A 298 -27.62 -0.65 -12.11
CA GLN A 298 -28.60 0.38 -11.80
C GLN A 298 -28.21 1.74 -12.43
N ASP A 299 -26.95 2.15 -12.32
CA ASP A 299 -26.43 3.39 -12.92
C ASP A 299 -26.49 3.33 -14.45
N ILE A 300 -26.18 2.19 -15.07
CA ILE A 300 -26.32 1.99 -16.52
C ILE A 300 -27.77 2.23 -16.95
N ASN A 301 -28.75 1.63 -16.27
CA ASN A 301 -30.16 1.83 -16.60
C ASN A 301 -30.58 3.30 -16.37
N GLN A 302 -30.06 3.96 -15.34
CA GLN A 302 -30.34 5.36 -15.06
C GLN A 302 -29.74 6.29 -16.13
N ARG A 303 -28.51 6.05 -16.58
CA ARG A 303 -27.85 6.81 -17.65
C ARG A 303 -28.45 6.57 -19.03
N LEU A 304 -29.03 5.39 -19.26
CA LEU A 304 -29.79 5.07 -20.46
C LEU A 304 -31.20 5.68 -20.47
N SER A 305 -31.73 6.12 -19.33
CA SER A 305 -33.05 6.75 -19.20
C SER A 305 -33.35 7.84 -20.25
N PRO A 306 -32.48 8.84 -20.51
CA PRO A 306 -32.73 9.84 -21.54
C PRO A 306 -32.81 9.26 -22.96
N PHE A 307 -32.05 8.20 -23.27
CA PHE A 307 -32.12 7.52 -24.56
C PHE A 307 -33.44 6.74 -24.70
N ILE A 308 -33.90 6.10 -23.62
CA ILE A 308 -35.21 5.44 -23.57
C ILE A 308 -36.34 6.45 -23.75
N PHE A 309 -36.23 7.62 -23.12
CA PHE A 309 -37.18 8.71 -23.28
C PHE A 309 -37.21 9.25 -24.71
N LEU A 310 -36.03 9.48 -25.30
CA LEU A 310 -35.91 9.93 -26.69
C LEU A 310 -36.50 8.91 -27.67
N GLN A 311 -36.26 7.61 -27.44
CA GLN A 311 -36.90 6.56 -28.23
C GLN A 311 -38.42 6.56 -28.07
N SER A 312 -38.92 6.71 -26.85
CA SER A 312 -40.37 6.81 -26.59
C SER A 312 -40.99 8.04 -27.28
N PHE A 313 -40.28 9.16 -27.32
CA PHE A 313 -40.70 10.37 -28.02
C PHE A 313 -40.75 10.18 -29.54
N VAL A 314 -39.73 9.53 -30.12
CA VAL A 314 -39.71 9.19 -31.56
C VAL A 314 -40.87 8.25 -31.91
N ASP A 315 -41.16 7.25 -31.06
CA ASP A 315 -42.29 6.34 -31.25
C ASP A 315 -43.62 7.10 -31.21
N ILE A 316 -43.80 8.00 -30.25
CA ILE A 316 -45.01 8.84 -30.16
C ILE A 316 -45.16 9.71 -31.41
N LEU A 317 -44.09 10.39 -31.86
CA LEU A 317 -44.12 11.20 -33.09
C LEU A 317 -44.49 10.36 -34.31
N CYS A 318 -43.93 9.16 -34.41
CA CYS A 318 -44.23 8.19 -35.44
C CYS A 318 -45.71 7.79 -35.46
N TRP A 319 -46.31 7.52 -34.29
CA TRP A 319 -47.74 7.23 -34.18
C TRP A 319 -48.63 8.45 -34.46
N VAL A 320 -48.22 9.64 -34.05
CA VAL A 320 -48.92 10.90 -34.39
C VAL A 320 -48.92 11.14 -35.89
N MET A 321 -47.81 10.88 -36.59
CA MET A 321 -47.75 10.96 -38.06
C MET A 321 -48.73 9.99 -38.72
N VAL A 322 -48.82 8.75 -38.22
CA VAL A 322 -49.79 7.76 -38.71
C VAL A 322 -51.23 8.23 -38.47
N VAL A 323 -51.55 8.70 -37.27
CA VAL A 323 -52.89 9.18 -36.89
C VAL A 323 -53.29 10.43 -37.70
N THR A 324 -52.38 11.39 -37.87
CA THR A 324 -52.67 12.61 -38.64
C THR A 324 -52.96 12.33 -40.11
N VAL A 325 -52.35 11.30 -40.69
CA VAL A 325 -52.68 10.86 -42.06
C VAL A 325 -54.05 10.16 -42.14
N ILE A 326 -54.51 9.52 -41.05
CA ILE A 326 -55.83 8.87 -41.01
C ILE A 326 -56.96 9.91 -40.86
N PHE A 327 -56.76 10.94 -40.03
CA PHE A 327 -57.80 11.93 -39.69
C PHE A 327 -57.85 13.16 -40.62
N LYS A 328 -56.90 13.31 -41.56
CA LYS A 328 -56.81 14.46 -42.48
C LYS A 328 -57.04 14.07 -43.92
#